data_AF-A0A3D4QWY1-F1
#
_entry.id   AF-A0A3D4QWY1-F1
#
_cell.length_a   1.000
_cell.length_b   1.000
_cell.length_c   1.000
_cell.angle_alpha   90.00
_cell.angle_beta   90.00
_cell.angle_gamma   90.00
#
_symmetry.space_group_name_H-M   'P 1'
#
loop_
_entity.id
_entity.type
_entity.pdbx_description
1 polymer ?
#
loop_
_entity_poly.entity_id
_entity_poly.type
_entity_poly.pdbx_seq_one_letter_code
_entity_poly.pdbx_strand_id
1 'polypeptide(L)'
;VSDFAMNTVCAAGTGSFLDRQAARLDVPIQEFGAMALNSDSPVRIAGRCAVFAESDMIHKQQMGCSSENIIKGLCEALVRNYLNNVGKGK
;
A
#
# COMPACT_ATOMS: atom_id res chain seq x y z
N VAL A 1 17.56 1.68 -25.66
CA VAL A 1 16.60 0.93 -24.82
C VAL A 1 15.82 1.96 -24.04
N SER A 2 14.50 1.83 -24.11
CA SER A 2 13.44 2.76 -23.75
C SER A 2 13.56 3.38 -22.36
N ASP A 3 13.37 4.70 -22.33
CA ASP A 3 13.26 5.57 -21.16
C ASP A 3 12.04 5.11 -20.32
N PHE A 4 12.29 4.15 -19.41
CA PHE A 4 11.36 3.87 -18.34
C PHE A 4 11.40 5.09 -17.42
N ALA A 5 10.36 5.91 -17.46
CA ALA A 5 10.11 6.95 -16.48
C ALA A 5 9.84 6.30 -15.10
N MET A 6 10.86 5.70 -14.50
CA MET A 6 10.98 5.51 -13.06
C MET A 6 11.23 6.90 -12.48
N ASN A 7 10.18 7.73 -12.45
CA ASN A 7 10.27 8.98 -11.73
C ASN A 7 10.51 8.64 -10.26
N THR A 8 11.60 9.17 -9.73
CA THR A 8 12.25 8.85 -8.45
C THR A 8 11.46 9.32 -7.22
N VAL A 9 10.13 9.25 -7.27
CA VAL A 9 9.26 9.37 -6.10
C VAL A 9 8.98 7.95 -5.57
N CYS A 10 10.06 7.35 -5.07
CA CYS A 10 10.09 6.33 -4.02
C CYS A 10 9.03 5.22 -4.16
N ALA A 11 9.19 4.26 -5.09
CA ALA A 11 8.70 2.87 -5.05
C ALA A 11 7.32 2.54 -4.42
N ALA A 12 6.44 3.53 -4.25
CA ALA A 12 5.18 3.46 -3.52
C ALA A 12 4.00 3.19 -4.47
N GLY A 13 4.29 3.18 -5.78
CA GLY A 13 3.37 2.84 -6.85
C GLY A 13 3.61 1.45 -7.45
N THR A 14 4.58 0.68 -6.94
CA THR A 14 4.96 -0.64 -7.47
C THR A 14 4.56 -1.78 -6.51
N GLY A 15 4.35 -2.99 -7.04
CA GLY A 15 3.97 -4.18 -6.24
C GLY A 15 4.93 -4.50 -5.08
N SER A 16 6.20 -4.12 -5.19
CA SER A 16 7.21 -4.26 -4.14
C SER A 16 6.90 -3.48 -2.85
N PHE A 17 6.02 -2.47 -2.90
CA PHE A 17 5.49 -1.81 -1.71
C PHE A 17 4.68 -2.78 -0.85
N LEU A 18 3.77 -3.53 -1.48
CA LEU A 18 2.91 -4.49 -0.78
C LEU A 18 3.71 -5.67 -0.26
N ASP A 19 4.70 -6.17 -1.01
CA ASP A 19 5.58 -7.26 -0.55
C ASP A 19 6.29 -6.91 0.78
N ARG A 20 6.75 -5.66 0.92
CA ARG A 20 7.39 -5.19 2.16
C ARG A 20 6.41 -5.07 3.32
N GLN A 21 5.15 -4.69 3.04
CA GLN A 21 4.14 -4.64 4.09
C GLN A 21 3.69 -6.05 4.48
N ALA A 22 3.61 -6.97 3.52
CA ALA A 22 3.27 -8.37 3.71
C ALA A 22 4.25 -9.08 4.64
N ALA A 23 5.56 -8.91 4.39
CA ALA A 23 6.60 -9.43 5.27
C ALA A 23 6.53 -8.90 6.71
N ARG A 24 5.97 -7.70 6.92
CA ARG A 24 5.84 -7.08 8.25
C ARG A 24 4.58 -7.48 9.00
N LEU A 25 3.48 -7.62 8.28
CA LEU A 25 2.24 -8.12 8.85
C LEU A 25 2.28 -9.64 9.07
N ASP A 26 3.37 -10.29 8.65
CA ASP A 26 3.54 -11.75 8.66
C ASP A 26 2.41 -12.47 7.90
N VAL A 27 1.99 -11.84 6.79
CA VAL A 27 0.90 -12.32 5.94
C VAL A 27 1.46 -12.55 4.54
N PRO A 28 1.22 -13.70 3.91
CA PRO A 28 1.62 -13.96 2.53
C PRO A 28 0.99 -12.95 1.57
N ILE A 29 1.76 -12.40 0.62
CA ILE A 29 1.23 -11.45 -0.37
C ILE A 29 0.06 -12.04 -1.20
N GLN A 30 0.03 -13.36 -1.36
CA GLN A 30 -1.04 -14.08 -2.05
C GLN A 30 -2.37 -13.98 -1.28
N GLU A 31 -2.32 -13.83 0.03
CA GLU A 31 -3.50 -13.70 0.91
C GLU A 31 -3.97 -12.25 1.02
N PHE A 32 -3.13 -11.25 0.71
CA PHE A 32 -3.49 -9.83 0.77
C PHE A 32 -4.76 -9.53 -0.02
N GLY A 33 -4.90 -10.10 -1.22
CA GLY A 33 -6.07 -9.89 -2.06
C GLY A 33 -7.36 -10.39 -1.39
N ALA A 34 -7.33 -11.59 -0.82
CA ALA A 34 -8.48 -12.17 -0.13
C ALA A 34 -8.80 -11.40 1.17
N MET A 35 -7.79 -11.07 1.96
CA MET A 35 -7.96 -10.28 3.19
C MET A 35 -8.47 -8.86 2.90
N ALA A 36 -8.02 -8.22 1.83
CA ALA A 36 -8.52 -6.92 1.39
C ALA A 36 -10.00 -6.96 0.99
N LEU A 37 -10.54 -8.12 0.57
CA LEU A 37 -11.94 -8.28 0.23
C LEU A 37 -12.81 -8.52 1.47
N ASN A 38 -12.24 -9.09 2.54
CA ASN A 38 -12.91 -9.33 3.81
C ASN A 38 -12.92 -8.10 4.74
N SER A 39 -12.45 -6.93 4.28
CA SER A 39 -12.44 -5.71 5.09
C SER A 39 -13.84 -5.12 5.23
N ASP A 40 -14.32 -4.91 6.45
CA ASP A 40 -15.61 -4.25 6.71
C ASP A 40 -15.50 -2.72 6.76
N SER A 41 -14.36 -2.20 7.21
CA SER A 41 -14.13 -0.77 7.43
C SER A 41 -12.69 -0.39 7.07
N PRO A 42 -12.38 -0.22 5.78
CA PRO A 42 -11.02 0.08 5.34
C PRO A 42 -10.44 1.32 6.02
N VAL A 43 -9.23 1.20 6.56
CA VAL A 43 -8.54 2.35 7.15
C VAL A 43 -7.82 3.14 6.08
N ARG A 44 -7.88 4.47 6.18
CA ARG A 44 -7.16 5.32 5.26
C ARG A 44 -5.67 5.35 5.62
N ILE A 45 -4.84 4.73 4.79
CA ILE A 45 -3.38 4.80 4.89
C ILE A 45 -2.80 5.91 4.00
N ALA A 46 -1.84 6.67 4.52
CA ALA A 46 -1.10 7.69 3.78
C ALA A 46 -0.22 7.09 2.67
N GLY A 47 -0.66 7.17 1.40
CA GLY A 47 0.02 6.56 0.24
C GLY A 47 1.05 7.43 -0.49
N ARG A 48 1.61 8.48 0.12
CA ARG A 48 2.52 9.41 -0.59
C ARG A 48 3.95 8.89 -0.69
N CYS A 49 4.41 8.14 0.31
CA CYS A 49 5.76 7.56 0.40
C CYS A 49 5.67 6.26 1.19
N ALA A 50 6.44 5.24 0.80
CA ALA A 50 6.42 3.93 1.45
C ALA A 50 6.74 4.01 2.97
N VAL A 51 7.65 4.90 3.37
CA VAL A 51 8.03 5.12 4.78
C VAL A 51 6.87 5.69 5.61
N PHE A 52 6.11 6.63 5.03
CA PHE A 52 4.95 7.21 5.70
C PHE A 52 3.78 6.23 5.74
N ALA A 53 3.56 5.47 4.66
CA ALA A 53 2.54 4.42 4.62
C ALA A 53 2.82 3.34 5.68
N GLU A 54 4.08 2.95 5.85
CA GLU A 54 4.53 2.02 6.88
C GLU A 54 4.28 2.56 8.30
N SER A 55 4.68 3.81 8.56
CA SER A 55 4.48 4.43 9.87
C SER A 55 3.00 4.51 10.24
N ASP A 56 2.16 4.86 9.27
CA ASP A 56 0.70 4.92 9.44
C ASP A 56 0.09 3.52 9.62
N MET A 57 0.57 2.51 8.88
CA MET A 57 0.18 1.11 9.06
C MET A 57 0.45 0.63 10.50
N ILE A 58 1.66 0.84 11.01
CA ILE A 58 2.05 0.45 12.38
C ILE A 58 1.16 1.18 13.40
N HIS A 59 0.91 2.47 13.18
CA HIS A 59 0.03 3.24 14.05
C HIS A 59 -1.40 2.66 14.08
N LYS A 60 -1.97 2.32 12.91
CA LYS A 60 -3.30 1.68 12.84
C LYS A 60 -3.32 0.30 13.49
N GLN A 61 -2.25 -0.47 13.35
CA GLN A 61 -2.10 -1.76 14.04
C GLN A 61 -2.10 -1.58 15.56
N GLN A 62 -1.37 -0.59 16.08
CA GLN A 62 -1.34 -0.25 17.50
C GLN A 62 -2.69 0.28 18.03
N MET A 63 -3.49 0.91 17.17
CA MET A 63 -4.87 1.32 17.49
C MET A 63 -5.86 0.13 17.53
N GLY A 64 -5.42 -1.09 17.24
CA GLY A 64 -6.28 -2.27 17.21
C GLY A 64 -7.14 -2.39 15.96
N CYS A 65 -6.77 -1.71 14.87
CA CYS A 65 -7.43 -1.93 13.58
C CYS A 65 -7.14 -3.35 13.08
N SER A 66 -8.14 -4.01 12.51
CA SER A 66 -7.95 -5.35 11.98
C SER A 66 -7.01 -5.36 10.77
N SER A 67 -6.30 -6.48 10.60
CA SER A 67 -5.35 -6.66 9.50
C SER A 67 -6.01 -6.50 8.13
N GLU A 68 -7.24 -6.99 7.97
CA GLU A 68 -8.03 -6.87 6.74
C GLU A 68 -8.28 -5.40 6.36
N ASN A 69 -8.67 -4.59 7.35
CA ASN A 69 -8.93 -3.16 7.16
C ASN A 69 -7.65 -2.40 6.80
N ILE A 70 -6.52 -2.76 7.42
CA ILE A 70 -5.19 -2.19 7.14
C ILE A 70 -4.75 -2.58 5.73
N ILE A 71 -4.86 -3.86 5.37
CA ILE A 71 -4.48 -4.39 4.05
C ILE A 71 -5.30 -3.72 2.95
N LYS A 72 -6.62 -3.58 3.13
CA LYS A 72 -7.45 -2.83 2.18
C LYS A 72 -7.01 -1.37 2.05
N GLY A 73 -6.68 -0.73 3.17
CA GLY A 73 -6.13 0.62 3.20
C GLY A 73 -4.83 0.79 2.43
N LEU A 74 -3.93 -0.19 2.53
CA LEU A 74 -2.66 -0.25 1.78
C LEU A 74 -2.89 -0.42 0.28
N CYS A 75 -3.82 -1.30 -0.12
CA CYS A 75 -4.20 -1.50 -1.51
C CYS A 75 -4.80 -0.21 -2.11
N GLU A 76 -5.69 0.47 -1.38
CA GLU A 76 -6.20 1.78 -1.82
C GLU A 76 -5.12 2.85 -1.90
N ALA A 77 -4.20 2.87 -0.94
CA ALA A 77 -3.08 3.81 -0.94
C ALA A 77 -2.20 3.62 -2.19
N LEU A 78 -1.92 2.36 -2.56
CA LEU A 78 -1.22 2.00 -3.78
C LEU A 78 -1.98 2.47 -5.03
N VAL A 79 -3.28 2.17 -5.14
CA VAL A 79 -4.10 2.59 -6.29
C VAL A 79 -4.13 4.12 -6.40
N ARG A 80 -4.31 4.83 -5.30
CA ARG A 80 -4.26 6.31 -5.27
C ARG A 80 -2.89 6.83 -5.72
N ASN A 81 -1.81 6.21 -5.27
CA ASN A 81 -0.45 6.60 -5.67
C ASN A 81 -0.23 6.35 -7.16
N TYR A 82 -0.61 5.17 -7.64
CA TYR A 82 -0.51 4.77 -9.03
C TYR A 82 -1.31 5.70 -9.96
N LEU A 83 -2.57 5.99 -9.63
CA LEU A 83 -3.39 6.93 -10.41
C LEU A 83 -2.82 8.35 -10.40
N ASN A 84 -2.26 8.81 -9.28
CA ASN A 84 -1.68 10.15 -9.20
C ASN A 84 -0.36 10.28 -9.97
N ASN A 85 0.44 9.22 -10.02
CA ASN A 85 1.76 9.22 -10.65
C ASN A 85 1.70 8.82 -12.13
N VAL A 86 0.96 7.77 -12.47
CA VAL A 86 0.85 7.24 -13.84
C VAL A 86 -0.31 7.88 -14.60
N GLY A 87 -1.47 8.03 -13.95
CA GLY A 87 -2.68 8.55 -14.58
C GLY A 87 -2.65 10.05 -14.94
N LYS A 88 -1.69 10.81 -14.40
CA LYS A 88 -1.52 12.24 -14.71
C LYS A 88 -0.42 12.54 -15.74
N GLY A 89 0.22 11.53 -16.32
CA GLY A 89 1.13 11.71 -17.46
C GLY A 89 2.24 12.75 -17.22
N LYS A 90 3.05 12.55 -16.18
CA LYS A 90 4.37 13.19 -16.06
C LYS A 90 5.47 12.15 -16.07
#